data_AF-A0A545UF70-F1
#
_entry.id   AF-A0A545UF70-F1
#
_cell.length_a   1.000
_cell.length_b   1.000
_cell.length_c   1.000
_cell.angle_alpha   90.00
_cell.angle_beta   90.00
_cell.angle_gamma   90.00
#
_symmetry.space_group_name_H-M   'P 1'
#
loop_
_entity.id
_entity.type
_entity.pdbx_description
1 polymer ?
#
loop_
_entity_poly.entity_id
_entity_poly.type
_entity_poly.pdbx_seq_one_letter_code
_entity_poly.pdbx_strand_id
1 'polypeptide(L)'
;MQIGIVKESVSNEFRVAASPSSITQLIKLNFSIVVESNAGTAASFSDAMYEEAGAKIQPADEVWQSDILLKVNPPDESELDKIKPGATVIGFFWPAQNEALMKQLADKQINVLAMDSVPRISRAQSMDALSSMANIAGYRAVVEASHEFGSFFTGQITAAGKVPPAKVMIIGAGVAGLAALGTAGSLGAIVRAFDTRPEVKEQIESMGAEFLELDFEEDEEAGSGDGYAKVMSEAFIKAEMALFAEQAKEVDIIITTAMIPGKPAPKLITEEMVRSMKRGSVIVDLAALGGGNCELTQVDKAVDVDGVTIIGYSDMPSRLPTQASQLYANNILNLIKLLCPQKDGQIELNFDDEIIRNVTVTKSGEVTWPPPPVKVSAAPAAKPAIKQPEIVKAPEKKSSGMGKNLMLLIGGLFYGWLSMVAPADFMQHFTIFILACIIGYYVVWNVSHSLHTPLMSVTNAISGIIVVGALLQISSANTLVMWISVFAVLIAFINVVGGFVVTKRMLKMFRKED
;
A
#
# COMPACT_ATOMS: atom_id res chain seq x y z
N MET A 1 -31.34 11.82 4.52
CA MET A 1 -31.58 10.49 3.91
C MET A 1 -31.09 9.40 4.86
N GLN A 2 -31.62 8.19 4.70
CA GLN A 2 -31.21 6.99 5.42
C GLN A 2 -30.25 6.14 4.58
N ILE A 3 -29.14 5.70 5.20
CA ILE A 3 -28.18 4.76 4.62
C ILE A 3 -28.39 3.39 5.28
N GLY A 4 -28.60 2.37 4.45
CA GLY A 4 -28.71 0.97 4.82
C GLY A 4 -27.45 0.18 4.50
N ILE A 5 -26.94 -0.56 5.49
CA ILE A 5 -25.80 -1.47 5.33
C ILE A 5 -26.36 -2.88 5.37
N VAL A 6 -26.41 -3.53 4.22
CA VAL A 6 -26.95 -4.88 4.08
C VAL A 6 -25.88 -5.93 4.30
N LYS A 7 -26.30 -7.12 4.71
CA LYS A 7 -25.43 -8.29 4.78
C LYS A 7 -25.15 -8.81 3.37
N GLU A 8 -23.92 -9.24 3.11
CA GLU A 8 -23.56 -9.86 1.84
C GLU A 8 -24.15 -11.27 1.75
N SER A 9 -24.72 -11.59 0.58
CA SER A 9 -25.36 -12.86 0.25
C SER A 9 -24.47 -13.80 -0.57
N VAL A 10 -23.42 -13.25 -1.18
CA VAL A 10 -22.44 -14.01 -1.98
C VAL A 10 -21.70 -15.00 -1.08
N SER A 11 -21.58 -16.24 -1.55
CA SER A 11 -20.82 -17.28 -0.84
C SER A 11 -19.35 -16.87 -0.68
N ASN A 12 -18.76 -17.14 0.50
CA ASN A 12 -17.38 -16.78 0.85
C ASN A 12 -17.09 -15.26 0.83
N GLU A 13 -18.14 -14.43 0.90
CA GLU A 13 -17.98 -13.01 1.20
C GLU A 13 -18.06 -12.78 2.71
N PHE A 14 -16.95 -12.32 3.28
CA PHE A 14 -16.82 -12.06 4.72
C PHE A 14 -16.67 -10.57 5.01
N ARG A 15 -16.59 -9.72 3.98
CA ARG A 15 -16.50 -8.26 4.11
C ARG A 15 -17.89 -7.64 4.33
N VAL A 16 -17.88 -6.39 4.77
CA VAL A 16 -19.07 -5.55 4.92
C VAL A 16 -18.78 -4.13 4.40
N ALA A 17 -19.78 -3.48 3.82
CA ALA A 17 -19.62 -2.20 3.13
C ALA A 17 -19.34 -1.00 4.06
N ALA A 18 -19.57 -1.15 5.36
CA ALA A 18 -19.31 -0.10 6.35
C ALA A 18 -18.75 -0.69 7.65
N SER A 19 -17.75 -0.02 8.21
CA SER A 19 -17.22 -0.32 9.55
C SER A 19 -17.80 0.62 10.61
N PRO A 20 -17.77 0.26 11.91
CA PRO A 20 -18.22 1.15 12.98
C PRO A 20 -17.56 2.53 12.96
N SER A 21 -16.27 2.61 12.60
CA SER A 21 -15.57 3.90 12.50
C SER A 21 -16.10 4.78 11.35
N SER A 22 -16.52 4.17 10.23
CA SER A 22 -17.15 4.88 9.12
C SER A 22 -18.57 5.35 9.48
N ILE A 23 -19.33 4.58 10.25
CA ILE A 23 -20.67 4.94 10.73
C ILE A 23 -20.64 6.26 11.51
N THR A 24 -19.71 6.39 12.46
CA THR A 24 -19.53 7.62 13.23
C THR A 24 -19.27 8.84 12.33
N GLN A 25 -18.60 8.66 11.19
CA GLN A 25 -18.37 9.74 10.24
C GLN A 25 -19.59 10.02 9.35
N LEU A 26 -20.34 9.00 8.93
CA LEU A 26 -21.56 9.17 8.14
C LEU A 26 -22.64 9.92 8.94
N ILE A 27 -22.79 9.62 10.23
CA ILE A 27 -23.70 10.35 11.13
C ILE A 27 -23.31 11.83 11.23
N LYS A 28 -22.01 12.15 11.25
CA LYS A 28 -21.52 13.55 11.24
C LYS A 28 -21.83 14.29 9.93
N LEU A 29 -22.15 13.57 8.86
CA LEU A 29 -22.67 14.13 7.60
C LEU A 29 -24.20 14.22 7.59
N ASN A 30 -24.86 14.02 8.75
CA ASN A 30 -26.30 14.14 8.97
C ASN A 30 -27.16 13.03 8.30
N PHE A 31 -26.57 11.87 8.02
CA PHE A 31 -27.31 10.67 7.60
C PHE A 31 -27.83 9.88 8.80
N SER A 32 -29.01 9.27 8.67
CA SER A 32 -29.46 8.21 9.57
C SER A 32 -28.94 6.86 9.08
N ILE A 33 -28.41 6.04 9.98
CA ILE A 33 -27.75 4.79 9.62
C ILE A 33 -28.53 3.60 10.18
N VAL A 34 -28.84 2.64 9.31
CA VAL A 34 -29.41 1.35 9.69
C VAL A 34 -28.55 0.22 9.15
N VAL A 35 -28.33 -0.80 9.98
CA VAL A 35 -27.46 -1.93 9.67
C VAL A 35 -28.28 -3.21 9.83
N GLU A 36 -28.19 -4.10 8.84
CA GLU A 36 -28.82 -5.41 8.93
C GLU A 36 -28.20 -6.23 10.05
N SER A 37 -29.03 -6.90 10.85
CA SER A 37 -28.55 -7.77 11.94
C SER A 37 -27.49 -8.76 11.46
N ASN A 38 -26.35 -8.78 12.14
CA ASN A 38 -25.19 -9.63 11.83
C ASN A 38 -24.51 -9.36 10.47
N ALA A 39 -24.70 -8.18 9.86
CA ALA A 39 -24.04 -7.83 8.60
C ALA A 39 -22.50 -7.83 8.72
N GLY A 40 -21.96 -7.35 9.83
CA GLY A 40 -20.52 -7.22 10.05
C GLY A 40 -19.85 -8.39 10.78
N THR A 41 -20.61 -9.41 11.18
CA THR A 41 -20.10 -10.49 12.06
C THR A 41 -18.90 -11.21 11.47
N ALA A 42 -18.92 -11.51 10.17
CA ALA A 42 -17.82 -12.18 9.48
C ALA A 42 -16.56 -11.30 9.38
N ALA A 43 -16.71 -9.97 9.44
CA ALA A 43 -15.63 -9.00 9.49
C ALA A 43 -15.18 -8.66 10.92
N SER A 44 -15.64 -9.42 11.93
CA SER A 44 -15.40 -9.16 13.36
C SER A 44 -16.00 -7.85 13.88
N PHE A 45 -17.08 -7.35 13.26
CA PHE A 45 -17.86 -6.23 13.78
C PHE A 45 -19.19 -6.75 14.29
N SER A 46 -19.40 -6.71 15.61
CA SER A 46 -20.66 -7.10 16.21
C SER A 46 -21.73 -6.02 16.05
N ASP A 47 -23.00 -6.41 16.12
CA ASP A 47 -24.14 -5.49 16.12
C ASP A 47 -24.00 -4.41 17.21
N ALA A 48 -23.53 -4.79 18.40
CA ALA A 48 -23.26 -3.85 19.49
C ALA A 48 -22.23 -2.77 19.12
N MET A 49 -21.19 -3.09 18.34
CA MET A 49 -20.21 -2.09 17.88
C MET A 49 -20.84 -1.07 16.93
N TYR A 50 -21.83 -1.48 16.12
CA TYR A 50 -22.57 -0.56 15.26
C TYR A 50 -23.53 0.32 16.07
N GLU A 51 -24.19 -0.24 17.09
CA GLU A 51 -25.04 0.52 18.01
C GLU A 51 -24.24 1.56 18.81
N GLU A 52 -23.07 1.18 19.32
CA GLU A 52 -22.14 2.10 20.00
C GLU A 52 -21.65 3.23 19.07
N ALA A 53 -21.48 2.93 17.77
CA ALA A 53 -21.16 3.94 16.76
C ALA A 53 -22.36 4.83 16.37
N GLY A 54 -23.57 4.52 16.86
CA GLY A 54 -24.79 5.31 16.67
C GLY A 54 -25.71 4.85 15.53
N ALA A 55 -25.46 3.68 14.93
CA ALA A 55 -26.40 3.07 13.99
C ALA A 55 -27.54 2.35 14.72
N LYS A 56 -28.62 2.06 13.99
CA LYS A 56 -29.70 1.18 14.46
C LYS A 56 -29.62 -0.16 13.77
N ILE A 57 -29.73 -1.24 14.54
CA ILE A 57 -29.82 -2.60 13.99
C ILE A 57 -31.26 -2.87 13.59
N GLN A 58 -31.47 -3.38 12.38
CA GLN A 58 -32.81 -3.69 11.85
C GLN A 58 -32.83 -5.04 11.09
N PRO A 59 -34.02 -5.67 10.96
CA PRO A 59 -34.21 -6.79 10.06
C PRO A 59 -33.91 -6.41 8.60
N ALA A 60 -33.48 -7.39 7.80
CA ALA A 60 -33.11 -7.19 6.41
C ALA A 60 -34.17 -6.40 5.62
N ASP A 61 -35.44 -6.81 5.69
CA ASP A 61 -36.54 -6.18 4.93
C ASP A 61 -36.67 -4.68 5.19
N GLU A 62 -36.36 -4.19 6.40
CA GLU A 62 -36.38 -2.77 6.72
C GLU A 62 -35.14 -2.04 6.15
N VAL A 63 -33.96 -2.67 6.24
CA VAL A 63 -32.69 -2.09 5.76
C VAL A 63 -32.72 -1.90 4.24
N TRP A 64 -33.25 -2.87 3.50
CA TRP A 64 -33.40 -2.80 2.04
C TRP A 64 -34.31 -1.64 1.55
N GLN A 65 -35.15 -1.06 2.44
CA GLN A 65 -35.98 0.12 2.12
C GLN A 65 -35.27 1.47 2.33
N SER A 66 -33.96 1.47 2.58
CA SER A 66 -33.16 2.69 2.74
C SER A 66 -33.06 3.53 1.46
N ASP A 67 -32.82 4.83 1.59
CA ASP A 67 -32.63 5.73 0.44
C ASP A 67 -31.30 5.44 -0.29
N ILE A 68 -30.29 5.04 0.48
CA ILE A 68 -28.96 4.67 -0.01
C ILE A 68 -28.63 3.29 0.56
N LEU A 69 -28.19 2.36 -0.29
CA LEU A 69 -27.72 1.04 0.11
C LEU A 69 -26.23 0.91 -0.15
N LEU A 70 -25.49 0.46 0.87
CA LEU A 70 -24.07 0.16 0.75
C LEU A 70 -23.87 -1.34 0.68
N LYS A 71 -23.24 -1.80 -0.41
CA LYS A 71 -22.89 -3.20 -0.66
C LYS A 71 -21.43 -3.33 -1.05
N VAL A 72 -20.90 -4.54 -0.92
CA VAL A 72 -19.62 -4.92 -1.49
C VAL A 72 -19.84 -5.41 -2.92
N ASN A 73 -20.64 -6.48 -3.09
CA ASN A 73 -20.88 -7.10 -4.38
C ASN A 73 -22.18 -6.58 -5.04
N PRO A 74 -22.35 -6.79 -6.37
CA PRO A 74 -23.60 -6.46 -7.04
C PRO A 74 -24.77 -7.27 -6.45
N PRO A 75 -25.99 -6.70 -6.41
CA PRO A 75 -27.16 -7.43 -5.96
C PRO A 75 -27.55 -8.55 -6.94
N ASP A 76 -28.01 -9.68 -6.41
CA ASP A 76 -28.60 -10.75 -7.20
C ASP A 76 -30.07 -10.44 -7.59
N GLU A 77 -30.67 -11.29 -8.43
CA GLU A 77 -32.06 -11.11 -8.87
C GLU A 77 -33.07 -11.02 -7.71
N SER A 78 -32.86 -11.77 -6.63
CA SER A 78 -33.75 -11.78 -5.46
C SER A 78 -33.60 -10.51 -4.61
N GLU A 79 -32.43 -9.89 -4.63
CA GLU A 79 -32.13 -8.64 -3.96
C GLU A 79 -32.63 -7.43 -4.76
N LEU A 80 -32.57 -7.48 -6.09
CA LEU A 80 -33.05 -6.39 -6.97
C LEU A 80 -34.51 -6.01 -6.73
N ASP A 81 -35.36 -6.98 -6.40
CA ASP A 81 -36.79 -6.75 -6.12
C ASP A 81 -37.03 -6.06 -4.76
N LYS A 82 -36.05 -6.11 -3.86
CA LYS A 82 -36.16 -5.48 -2.52
C LYS A 82 -35.79 -4.00 -2.54
N ILE A 83 -35.04 -3.55 -3.54
CA ILE A 83 -34.56 -2.18 -3.66
C ILE A 83 -35.72 -1.29 -4.14
N LYS A 84 -36.04 -0.25 -3.38
CA LYS A 84 -37.10 0.69 -3.77
C LYS A 84 -36.70 1.54 -4.99
N PRO A 85 -37.65 1.89 -5.88
CA PRO A 85 -37.39 2.85 -6.97
C PRO A 85 -36.84 4.18 -6.45
N GLY A 86 -35.86 4.74 -7.17
CA GLY A 86 -35.18 5.99 -6.80
C GLY A 86 -34.08 5.84 -5.75
N ALA A 87 -33.90 4.66 -5.14
CA ALA A 87 -32.79 4.41 -4.22
C ALA A 87 -31.44 4.48 -4.95
N THR A 88 -30.39 4.76 -4.18
CA THR A 88 -29.00 4.78 -4.65
C THR A 88 -28.22 3.61 -4.08
N VAL A 89 -27.61 2.78 -4.91
CA VAL A 89 -26.78 1.66 -4.47
C VAL A 89 -25.31 1.97 -4.77
N ILE A 90 -24.46 1.80 -3.76
CA ILE A 90 -23.01 1.98 -3.87
C ILE A 90 -22.33 0.63 -3.62
N GLY A 91 -21.54 0.16 -4.59
CA GLY A 91 -20.97 -1.18 -4.59
C GLY A 91 -20.03 -1.41 -5.77
N PHE A 92 -19.46 -2.62 -5.89
CA PHE A 92 -18.89 -3.07 -7.16
C PHE A 92 -19.99 -3.56 -8.10
N PHE A 93 -19.88 -3.24 -9.40
CA PHE A 93 -20.88 -3.58 -10.42
C PHE A 93 -20.31 -4.09 -11.74
N TRP A 94 -19.07 -3.73 -12.08
CA TRP A 94 -18.39 -4.20 -13.30
C TRP A 94 -19.28 -4.02 -14.55
N PRO A 95 -19.68 -2.77 -14.88
CA PRO A 95 -20.74 -2.50 -15.85
C PRO A 95 -20.43 -3.02 -17.26
N ALA A 96 -19.16 -3.04 -17.65
CA ALA A 96 -18.72 -3.57 -18.94
C ALA A 96 -18.94 -5.09 -19.07
N GLN A 97 -18.94 -5.82 -17.96
CA GLN A 97 -19.14 -7.26 -17.91
C GLN A 97 -20.60 -7.63 -17.63
N ASN A 98 -21.40 -6.68 -17.11
CA ASN A 98 -22.75 -6.93 -16.60
C ASN A 98 -23.79 -5.98 -17.22
N GLU A 99 -23.78 -5.83 -18.55
CA GLU A 99 -24.72 -4.93 -19.26
C GLU A 99 -26.20 -5.26 -18.97
N ALA A 100 -26.54 -6.55 -18.85
CA ALA A 100 -27.90 -6.98 -18.52
C ALA A 100 -28.35 -6.50 -17.13
N LEU A 101 -27.47 -6.59 -16.12
CA LEU A 101 -27.73 -6.08 -14.78
C LEU A 101 -27.90 -4.55 -14.79
N MET A 102 -27.08 -3.83 -15.55
CA MET A 102 -27.20 -2.38 -15.68
C MET A 102 -28.57 -1.98 -16.24
N LYS A 103 -29.04 -2.71 -17.26
CA LYS A 103 -30.38 -2.49 -17.81
C LYS A 103 -31.49 -2.79 -16.80
N GLN A 104 -31.40 -3.89 -16.06
CA GLN A 104 -32.38 -4.23 -15.02
C GLN A 104 -32.45 -3.16 -13.92
N LEU A 105 -31.29 -2.66 -13.46
CA LEU A 105 -31.20 -1.59 -12.46
C LEU A 105 -31.81 -0.28 -12.99
N ALA A 106 -31.55 0.06 -14.26
CA ALA A 106 -32.14 1.21 -14.93
C ALA A 106 -33.66 1.06 -15.07
N ASP A 107 -34.18 -0.07 -15.55
CA ASP A 107 -35.62 -0.33 -15.70
C ASP A 107 -36.37 -0.20 -14.37
N LYS A 108 -35.72 -0.56 -13.25
CA LYS A 108 -36.25 -0.40 -11.88
C LYS A 108 -36.05 1.00 -11.28
N GLN A 109 -35.49 1.95 -12.03
CA GLN A 109 -35.19 3.33 -11.62
C GLN A 109 -34.23 3.41 -10.41
N ILE A 110 -33.27 2.48 -10.34
CA ILE A 110 -32.26 2.47 -9.29
C ILE A 110 -31.04 3.26 -9.78
N ASN A 111 -30.54 4.17 -8.94
CA ASN A 111 -29.29 4.87 -9.20
C ASN A 111 -28.12 4.02 -8.69
N VAL A 112 -27.06 3.89 -9.49
CA VAL A 112 -25.93 3.02 -9.16
C VAL A 112 -24.63 3.78 -9.26
N LEU A 113 -23.85 3.75 -8.18
CA LEU A 113 -22.48 4.25 -8.16
C LEU A 113 -21.53 3.06 -8.04
N ALA A 114 -20.84 2.77 -9.14
CA ALA A 114 -19.91 1.67 -9.26
C ALA A 114 -18.52 2.06 -8.75
N MET A 115 -18.08 1.43 -7.65
CA MET A 115 -16.78 1.65 -7.04
C MET A 115 -15.61 1.18 -7.91
N ASP A 116 -15.84 0.22 -8.82
CA ASP A 116 -14.90 -0.20 -9.86
C ASP A 116 -14.72 0.83 -11.00
N SER A 117 -15.61 1.83 -11.07
CA SER A 117 -15.58 2.88 -12.10
C SER A 117 -15.04 4.22 -11.58
N VAL A 118 -14.40 4.24 -10.40
CA VAL A 118 -13.69 5.43 -9.89
C VAL A 118 -12.52 5.76 -10.82
N PRO A 119 -12.44 7.00 -11.37
CA PRO A 119 -11.37 7.35 -12.30
C PRO A 119 -10.03 7.43 -11.58
N ARG A 120 -8.96 6.94 -12.22
CA ARG A 120 -7.59 6.95 -11.67
C ARG A 120 -6.92 8.32 -11.82
N ILE A 121 -7.46 9.32 -11.12
CA ILE A 121 -6.94 10.69 -11.03
C ILE A 121 -6.51 11.01 -9.61
N SER A 122 -5.57 11.93 -9.42
CA SER A 122 -4.97 12.23 -8.10
C SER A 122 -6.01 12.57 -7.03
N ARG A 123 -7.06 13.31 -7.38
CA ARG A 123 -8.12 13.70 -6.42
C ARG A 123 -9.05 12.56 -6.01
N ALA A 124 -9.09 11.45 -6.75
CA ALA A 124 -9.96 10.30 -6.52
C ALA A 124 -9.25 9.13 -5.82
N GLN A 125 -7.94 9.21 -5.59
CA GLN A 125 -7.14 8.11 -5.01
C GLN A 125 -7.66 7.61 -3.66
N SER A 126 -8.22 8.50 -2.83
CA SER A 126 -8.79 8.15 -1.53
C SER A 126 -10.13 7.42 -1.60
N MET A 127 -10.71 7.31 -2.80
CA MET A 127 -11.96 6.61 -3.10
C MET A 127 -11.71 5.35 -3.93
N ASP A 128 -10.46 5.09 -4.34
CA ASP A 128 -10.10 3.96 -5.18
C ASP A 128 -10.15 2.64 -4.38
N ALA A 129 -11.29 1.98 -4.49
CA ALA A 129 -11.54 0.69 -3.86
C ALA A 129 -10.71 -0.43 -4.49
N LEU A 130 -10.40 -0.37 -5.79
CA LEU A 130 -9.61 -1.39 -6.48
C LEU A 130 -8.17 -1.40 -5.96
N SER A 131 -7.56 -0.23 -5.81
CA SER A 131 -6.23 -0.10 -5.22
C SER A 131 -6.20 -0.61 -3.77
N SER A 132 -7.24 -0.32 -2.99
CA SER A 132 -7.35 -0.83 -1.61
C SER A 132 -7.44 -2.36 -1.56
N MET A 133 -8.27 -2.97 -2.41
CA MET A 133 -8.42 -4.43 -2.46
C MET A 133 -7.15 -5.10 -3.02
N ALA A 134 -6.50 -4.50 -4.02
CA ALA A 134 -5.24 -4.99 -4.59
C ALA A 134 -4.11 -4.99 -3.55
N ASN A 135 -3.99 -3.94 -2.75
CA ASN A 135 -3.00 -3.87 -1.67
C ASN A 135 -3.20 -5.01 -0.65
N ILE A 136 -4.44 -5.24 -0.23
CA ILE A 136 -4.78 -6.34 0.69
C ILE A 136 -4.50 -7.70 0.03
N ALA A 137 -4.87 -7.88 -1.23
CA ALA A 137 -4.64 -9.13 -1.95
C ALA A 137 -3.14 -9.46 -2.05
N GLY A 138 -2.29 -8.46 -2.32
CA GLY A 138 -0.83 -8.64 -2.35
C GLY A 138 -0.25 -9.04 -0.98
N TYR A 139 -0.69 -8.38 0.09
CA TYR A 139 -0.32 -8.80 1.45
C TYR A 139 -0.80 -10.22 1.76
N ARG A 140 -2.07 -10.52 1.48
CA ARG A 140 -2.67 -11.82 1.78
C ARG A 140 -2.03 -12.94 0.97
N ALA A 141 -1.63 -12.69 -0.28
CA ALA A 141 -0.91 -13.66 -1.11
C ALA A 141 0.36 -14.18 -0.43
N VAL A 142 1.14 -13.29 0.19
CA VAL A 142 2.35 -13.67 0.91
C VAL A 142 2.03 -14.46 2.18
N VAL A 143 0.96 -14.08 2.89
CA VAL A 143 0.51 -14.81 4.09
C VAL A 143 0.08 -16.23 3.71
N GLU A 144 -0.72 -16.40 2.67
CA GLU A 144 -1.13 -17.72 2.16
C GLU A 144 0.08 -18.52 1.66
N ALA A 145 1.00 -17.88 0.92
CA ALA A 145 2.23 -18.53 0.49
C ALA A 145 3.05 -19.02 1.69
N SER A 146 3.18 -18.22 2.75
CA SER A 146 3.90 -18.60 3.96
C SER A 146 3.23 -19.70 4.77
N HIS A 147 1.90 -19.82 4.68
CA HIS A 147 1.15 -20.89 5.32
C HIS A 147 1.37 -22.24 4.62
N GLU A 148 1.37 -22.24 3.29
CA GLU A 148 1.60 -23.45 2.49
C GLU A 148 3.08 -23.83 2.38
N PHE A 149 3.99 -22.86 2.47
CA PHE A 149 5.43 -23.11 2.32
C PHE A 149 6.05 -23.73 3.58
N GLY A 150 6.64 -24.92 3.43
CA GLY A 150 7.18 -25.70 4.56
C GLY A 150 8.54 -25.26 5.10
N SER A 151 9.04 -24.07 4.74
CA SER A 151 10.36 -23.56 5.16
C SER A 151 10.29 -22.09 5.59
N PHE A 152 11.34 -21.61 6.28
CA PHE A 152 11.39 -20.23 6.74
C PHE A 152 11.61 -19.24 5.60
N PHE A 153 10.87 -18.12 5.63
CA PHE A 153 11.17 -16.98 4.77
C PHE A 153 12.48 -16.31 5.18
N THR A 154 12.67 -16.07 6.47
CA THR A 154 13.89 -15.45 7.02
C THR A 154 15.02 -16.47 7.10
N GLY A 155 16.17 -16.15 6.51
CA GLY A 155 17.39 -16.92 6.69
C GLY A 155 17.93 -16.79 8.12
N GLN A 156 18.42 -17.89 8.69
CA GLN A 156 18.92 -17.94 10.06
C GLN A 156 20.21 -18.76 10.17
N ILE A 157 21.10 -18.36 11.08
CA ILE A 157 22.25 -19.16 11.48
C ILE A 157 22.01 -19.62 12.91
N THR A 158 21.93 -20.93 13.10
CA THR A 158 21.68 -21.55 14.40
C THR A 158 22.80 -22.53 14.75
N ALA A 159 22.79 -23.05 15.98
CA ALA A 159 23.71 -24.13 16.36
C ALA A 159 23.51 -25.41 15.52
N ALA A 160 22.32 -25.61 14.93
CA ALA A 160 22.00 -26.75 14.08
C ALA A 160 22.37 -26.54 12.60
N GLY A 161 22.91 -25.38 12.23
CA GLY A 161 23.32 -25.05 10.87
C GLY A 161 22.74 -23.75 10.34
N LYS A 162 23.06 -23.47 9.06
CA LYS A 162 22.60 -22.30 8.32
C LYS A 162 21.38 -22.67 7.48
N VAL A 163 20.29 -21.93 7.66
CA VAL A 163 19.08 -22.00 6.82
C VAL A 163 19.09 -20.78 5.89
N PRO A 164 19.10 -20.96 4.56
CA PRO A 164 19.02 -19.84 3.63
C PRO A 164 17.62 -19.19 3.67
N PRO A 165 17.50 -17.88 3.35
CA PRO A 165 16.20 -17.24 3.17
C PRO A 165 15.47 -17.82 1.95
N ALA A 166 14.14 -17.76 1.99
CA ALA A 166 13.32 -18.08 0.82
C ALA A 166 13.55 -17.08 -0.31
N LYS A 167 13.44 -17.54 -1.55
CA LYS A 167 13.45 -16.70 -2.76
C LYS A 167 12.03 -16.55 -3.31
N VAL A 168 11.57 -15.30 -3.44
CA VAL A 168 10.23 -14.97 -3.92
C VAL A 168 10.33 -14.18 -5.22
N MET A 169 9.70 -14.68 -6.28
CA MET A 169 9.54 -13.94 -7.54
C MET A 169 8.14 -13.33 -7.63
N ILE A 170 8.07 -12.06 -8.02
CA ILE A 170 6.81 -11.34 -8.23
C ILE A 170 6.71 -10.91 -9.69
N ILE A 171 5.64 -11.33 -10.36
CA ILE A 171 5.36 -10.98 -11.76
C ILE A 171 4.23 -9.95 -11.78
N GLY A 172 4.56 -8.76 -12.25
CA GLY A 172 3.74 -7.55 -12.18
C GLY A 172 3.98 -6.77 -10.89
N ALA A 173 4.29 -5.48 -11.02
CA ALA A 173 4.53 -4.53 -9.93
C ALA A 173 3.47 -3.41 -9.94
N GLY A 174 2.21 -3.79 -10.11
CA GLY A 174 1.06 -2.96 -9.74
C GLY A 174 0.92 -2.86 -8.21
N VAL A 175 -0.23 -2.35 -7.75
CA VAL A 175 -0.49 -2.18 -6.30
C VAL A 175 -0.40 -3.50 -5.53
N ALA A 176 -0.93 -4.60 -6.07
CA ALA A 176 -0.84 -5.92 -5.46
C ALA A 176 0.60 -6.45 -5.45
N GLY A 177 1.32 -6.32 -6.57
CA GLY A 177 2.72 -6.74 -6.69
C GLY A 177 3.63 -6.02 -5.69
N LEU A 178 3.53 -4.69 -5.59
CA LEU A 178 4.30 -3.90 -4.64
C LEU A 178 3.95 -4.24 -3.17
N ALA A 179 2.67 -4.52 -2.88
CA ALA A 179 2.26 -4.97 -1.55
C ALA A 179 2.83 -6.35 -1.20
N ALA A 180 2.82 -7.29 -2.15
CA ALA A 180 3.44 -8.60 -1.99
C ALA A 180 4.96 -8.47 -1.81
N LEU A 181 5.60 -7.57 -2.58
CA LEU A 181 7.04 -7.30 -2.51
C LEU A 181 7.44 -6.80 -1.13
N GLY A 182 6.77 -5.76 -0.63
CA GLY A 182 7.03 -5.21 0.69
C GLY A 182 6.79 -6.24 1.80
N THR A 183 5.74 -7.04 1.68
CA THR A 183 5.40 -8.07 2.67
C THR A 183 6.44 -9.19 2.69
N ALA A 184 6.79 -9.77 1.54
CA ALA A 184 7.79 -10.82 1.44
C ALA A 184 9.19 -10.34 1.89
N GLY A 185 9.57 -9.13 1.51
CA GLY A 185 10.82 -8.50 1.96
C GLY A 185 10.84 -8.30 3.47
N SER A 186 9.72 -7.87 4.07
CA SER A 186 9.62 -7.71 5.54
C SER A 186 9.74 -9.03 6.31
N LEU A 187 9.35 -10.15 5.69
CA LEU A 187 9.53 -11.51 6.24
C LEU A 187 10.97 -12.03 6.07
N GLY A 188 11.87 -11.24 5.46
CA GLY A 188 13.29 -11.57 5.31
C GLY A 188 13.59 -12.50 4.13
N ALA A 189 12.68 -12.62 3.18
CA ALA A 189 12.92 -13.31 1.91
C ALA A 189 13.79 -12.46 0.96
N ILE A 190 14.48 -13.12 0.04
CA ILE A 190 15.09 -12.47 -1.11
C ILE A 190 13.99 -12.30 -2.16
N VAL A 191 13.66 -11.06 -2.50
CA VAL A 191 12.59 -10.75 -3.44
C VAL A 191 13.16 -10.30 -4.77
N ARG A 192 12.64 -10.88 -5.84
CA ARG A 192 12.90 -10.49 -7.22
C ARG A 192 11.57 -10.14 -7.88
N ALA A 193 11.55 -9.11 -8.69
CA ALA A 193 10.32 -8.68 -9.33
C ALA A 193 10.56 -8.32 -10.80
N PHE A 194 9.55 -8.60 -11.60
CA PHE A 194 9.50 -8.25 -13.01
C PHE A 194 8.21 -7.48 -13.32
N ASP A 195 8.30 -6.42 -14.11
CA ASP A 195 7.16 -5.73 -14.72
C ASP A 195 7.61 -5.20 -16.08
N THR A 196 6.69 -5.19 -17.05
CA THR A 196 6.94 -4.66 -18.39
C THR A 196 7.21 -3.15 -18.42
N ARG A 197 6.83 -2.42 -17.37
CA ARG A 197 6.94 -0.96 -17.31
C ARG A 197 8.29 -0.55 -16.70
N PRO A 198 9.16 0.17 -17.42
CA PRO A 198 10.46 0.57 -16.89
C PRO A 198 10.34 1.55 -15.70
N GLU A 199 9.27 2.34 -15.61
CA GLU A 199 9.07 3.33 -14.54
C GLU A 199 8.87 2.72 -13.15
N VAL A 200 8.55 1.42 -13.05
CA VAL A 200 8.41 0.75 -11.74
C VAL A 200 9.73 0.21 -11.21
N LYS A 201 10.80 0.20 -12.02
CA LYS A 201 12.13 -0.31 -11.62
C LYS A 201 12.64 0.40 -10.36
N GLU A 202 12.63 1.73 -10.37
CA GLU A 202 13.08 2.53 -9.22
C GLU A 202 12.24 2.24 -7.97
N GLN A 203 10.93 1.97 -8.13
CA GLN A 203 10.05 1.63 -7.01
C GLN A 203 10.43 0.27 -6.40
N ILE A 204 10.62 -0.75 -7.24
CA ILE A 204 11.03 -2.10 -6.84
C ILE A 204 12.37 -2.07 -6.09
N GLU A 205 13.37 -1.41 -6.67
CA GLU A 205 14.70 -1.29 -6.08
C GLU A 205 14.67 -0.49 -4.77
N SER A 206 13.87 0.58 -4.68
CA SER A 206 13.72 1.37 -3.45
C SER A 206 13.13 0.57 -2.28
N MET A 207 12.37 -0.48 -2.58
CA MET A 207 11.81 -1.41 -1.59
C MET A 207 12.75 -2.58 -1.27
N GLY A 208 13.95 -2.62 -1.87
CA GLY A 208 14.99 -3.61 -1.59
C GLY A 208 14.87 -4.92 -2.37
N ALA A 209 14.05 -4.97 -3.42
CA ALA A 209 13.94 -6.11 -4.31
C ALA A 209 14.83 -5.93 -5.56
N GLU A 210 15.24 -7.05 -6.15
CA GLU A 210 15.95 -7.09 -7.42
C GLU A 210 14.96 -6.94 -8.58
N PHE A 211 15.16 -5.93 -9.43
CA PHE A 211 14.42 -5.83 -10.69
C PHE A 211 15.04 -6.75 -11.73
N LEU A 212 14.23 -7.66 -12.28
CA LEU A 212 14.65 -8.56 -13.34
C LEU A 212 14.57 -7.81 -14.68
N GLU A 213 15.70 -7.71 -15.38
CA GLU A 213 15.76 -7.10 -16.71
C GLU A 213 15.66 -8.17 -17.79
N LEU A 214 15.04 -7.82 -18.92
CA LEU A 214 15.06 -8.65 -20.12
C LEU A 214 16.21 -8.20 -21.01
N ASP A 215 17.03 -9.15 -21.44
CA ASP A 215 18.07 -8.91 -22.44
C ASP A 215 17.46 -9.16 -23.83
N PHE A 216 16.99 -8.09 -24.48
CA PHE A 216 16.51 -8.13 -25.86
C PHE A 216 16.68 -6.77 -26.55
N GLU A 217 16.83 -6.78 -27.87
CA GLU A 217 16.85 -5.56 -28.69
C GLU A 217 15.42 -5.06 -28.90
N GLU A 218 15.11 -3.87 -28.37
CA GLU A 218 13.78 -3.27 -28.41
C GLU A 218 13.70 -2.19 -29.50
N ASP A 219 12.68 -2.26 -30.37
CA ASP A 219 12.31 -1.14 -31.26
C ASP A 219 11.50 -0.10 -30.42
N GLU A 220 11.92 1.17 -30.47
CA GLU A 220 11.69 2.30 -29.54
C GLU A 220 10.25 2.70 -29.09
N GLU A 221 9.18 1.91 -29.25
CA GLU A 221 7.79 2.33 -28.97
C GLU A 221 7.06 1.58 -27.84
N ALA A 222 7.61 1.54 -26.63
CA ALA A 222 6.92 1.01 -25.43
C ALA A 222 6.76 2.07 -24.32
N GLY A 223 6.04 3.16 -24.59
CA GLY A 223 5.61 4.13 -23.57
C GLY A 223 4.11 4.34 -23.59
N SER A 224 3.41 4.04 -22.49
CA SER A 224 1.98 4.36 -22.31
C SER A 224 1.81 5.74 -21.65
N GLY A 225 0.82 6.51 -22.11
CA GLY A 225 0.45 7.78 -21.49
C GLY A 225 -0.55 7.65 -20.34
N ASP A 226 -1.06 6.43 -20.07
CA ASP A 226 -2.16 6.15 -19.13
C ASP A 226 -1.80 5.17 -17.99
N GLY A 227 -0.58 4.61 -17.97
CA GLY A 227 -0.07 3.78 -16.88
C GLY A 227 -0.45 2.29 -16.92
N TYR A 228 -1.10 1.82 -18.00
CA TYR A 228 -1.44 0.39 -18.21
C TYR A 228 -0.50 -0.28 -19.22
N ALA A 229 -0.22 -1.59 -19.03
CA ALA A 229 0.60 -2.39 -19.94
C ALA A 229 -0.15 -2.75 -21.25
N LYS A 230 0.52 -2.67 -22.40
CA LYS A 230 0.04 -3.15 -23.72
C LYS A 230 0.52 -4.57 -24.01
N VAL A 231 -0.05 -5.21 -25.03
CA VAL A 231 0.40 -6.52 -25.53
C VAL A 231 1.76 -6.34 -26.22
N MET A 232 2.75 -7.11 -25.78
CA MET A 232 4.15 -7.00 -26.22
C MET A 232 4.42 -7.82 -27.50
N SER A 233 5.56 -7.58 -28.15
CA SER A 233 5.98 -8.30 -29.36
C SER A 233 6.26 -9.79 -29.08
N GLU A 234 6.21 -10.64 -30.10
CA GLU A 234 6.54 -12.07 -29.94
C GLU A 234 7.97 -12.29 -29.42
N ALA A 235 8.91 -11.44 -29.83
CA ALA A 235 10.30 -11.48 -29.35
C ALA A 235 10.38 -11.15 -27.85
N PHE A 236 9.64 -10.12 -27.40
CA PHE A 236 9.53 -9.77 -25.99
C PHE A 236 8.96 -10.93 -25.17
N ILE A 237 7.82 -11.48 -25.60
CA ILE A 237 7.15 -12.57 -24.90
C ILE A 237 8.09 -13.79 -24.82
N LYS A 238 8.83 -14.10 -25.89
CA LYS A 238 9.79 -15.20 -25.87
C LYS A 238 10.92 -14.97 -24.87
N ALA A 239 11.48 -13.76 -24.80
CA ALA A 239 12.50 -13.40 -23.82
C ALA A 239 11.96 -13.43 -22.39
N GLU A 240 10.75 -12.90 -22.18
CA GLU A 240 10.02 -12.91 -20.91
C GLU A 240 9.80 -14.34 -20.40
N MET A 241 9.30 -15.22 -21.25
CA MET A 241 9.08 -16.63 -20.91
C MET A 241 10.41 -17.36 -20.63
N ALA A 242 11.49 -17.04 -21.35
CA ALA A 242 12.81 -17.61 -21.08
C ALA A 242 13.35 -17.17 -19.70
N LEU A 243 13.19 -15.88 -19.35
CA LEU A 243 13.54 -15.36 -18.03
C LEU A 243 12.76 -16.08 -16.92
N PHE A 244 11.44 -16.23 -17.08
CA PHE A 244 10.61 -16.92 -16.08
C PHE A 244 10.96 -18.40 -15.95
N ALA A 245 11.30 -19.09 -17.03
CA ALA A 245 11.76 -20.48 -16.99
C ALA A 245 13.06 -20.64 -16.18
N GLU A 246 14.02 -19.72 -16.36
CA GLU A 246 15.27 -19.76 -15.60
C GLU A 246 15.05 -19.42 -14.13
N GLN A 247 14.22 -18.41 -13.83
CA GLN A 247 13.90 -18.06 -12.45
C GLN A 247 13.11 -19.15 -11.73
N ALA A 248 12.15 -19.79 -12.38
CA ALA A 248 11.30 -20.83 -11.78
C ALA A 248 12.10 -22.00 -11.20
N LYS A 249 13.25 -22.36 -11.80
CA LYS A 249 14.14 -23.43 -11.32
C LYS A 249 14.76 -23.13 -9.95
N GLU A 250 14.94 -21.86 -9.60
CA GLU A 250 15.70 -21.46 -8.42
C GLU A 250 14.88 -20.83 -7.30
N VAL A 251 13.76 -20.18 -7.63
CA VAL A 251 12.89 -19.52 -6.65
C VAL A 251 12.00 -20.53 -5.94
N ASP A 252 11.62 -20.21 -4.70
CA ASP A 252 10.80 -21.09 -3.88
C ASP A 252 9.32 -20.73 -4.02
N ILE A 253 9.03 -19.44 -4.24
CA ILE A 253 7.66 -18.91 -4.32
C ILE A 253 7.53 -17.99 -5.53
N ILE A 254 6.42 -18.11 -6.27
CA ILE A 254 6.05 -17.18 -7.35
C ILE A 254 4.69 -16.55 -7.04
N ILE A 255 4.60 -15.22 -7.09
CA ILE A 255 3.33 -14.49 -6.98
C ILE A 255 3.08 -13.78 -8.32
N THR A 256 1.98 -14.11 -8.98
CA THR A 256 1.62 -13.53 -10.27
C THR A 256 0.44 -12.57 -10.13
N THR A 257 0.56 -11.39 -10.74
CA THR A 257 -0.41 -10.28 -10.62
C THR A 257 -0.73 -9.61 -11.96
N ALA A 258 -0.25 -10.19 -13.07
CA ALA A 258 -0.35 -9.59 -14.39
C ALA A 258 -1.79 -9.70 -14.92
N MET A 259 -2.48 -8.55 -14.99
CA MET A 259 -3.85 -8.46 -15.47
C MET A 259 -4.02 -7.25 -16.38
N ILE A 260 -4.69 -7.46 -17.51
CA ILE A 260 -5.01 -6.40 -18.47
C ILE A 260 -6.54 -6.21 -18.45
N PRO A 261 -7.05 -5.00 -18.15
CA PRO A 261 -8.48 -4.74 -18.15
C PRO A 261 -9.16 -5.18 -19.45
N GLY A 262 -10.26 -5.94 -19.34
CA GLY A 262 -11.06 -6.39 -20.48
C GLY A 262 -10.44 -7.52 -21.30
N LYS A 263 -9.28 -8.07 -20.90
CA LYS A 263 -8.66 -9.22 -21.57
C LYS A 263 -8.41 -10.36 -20.57
N PRO A 264 -8.36 -11.62 -21.04
CA PRO A 264 -7.87 -12.72 -20.24
C PRO A 264 -6.44 -12.46 -19.74
N ALA A 265 -6.14 -12.99 -18.55
CA ALA A 265 -4.80 -12.95 -17.98
C ALA A 265 -3.82 -13.70 -18.91
N PRO A 266 -2.63 -13.12 -19.19
CA PRO A 266 -1.63 -13.80 -20.02
C PRO A 266 -1.07 -15.02 -19.29
N LYS A 267 -0.82 -16.12 -20.02
CA LYS A 267 -0.19 -17.33 -19.49
C LYS A 267 1.33 -17.15 -19.44
N LEU A 268 1.83 -16.81 -18.25
CA LEU A 268 3.24 -16.47 -18.00
C LEU A 268 4.01 -17.60 -17.31
N ILE A 269 3.30 -18.48 -16.57
CA ILE A 269 3.90 -19.66 -15.94
C ILE A 269 3.29 -20.91 -16.58
N THR A 270 4.09 -21.62 -17.36
CA THR A 270 3.67 -22.85 -18.05
C THR A 270 3.73 -24.08 -17.15
N GLU A 271 3.04 -25.15 -17.52
CA GLU A 271 3.13 -26.45 -16.82
C GLU A 271 4.59 -26.94 -16.71
N GLU A 272 5.39 -26.78 -17.76
CA GLU A 272 6.81 -27.17 -17.76
C GLU A 272 7.61 -26.37 -16.71
N MET A 273 7.37 -25.06 -16.62
CA MET A 273 8.01 -24.20 -15.62
C MET A 273 7.63 -24.64 -14.20
N VAL A 274 6.34 -24.93 -13.94
CA VAL A 274 5.88 -25.42 -12.63
C VAL A 274 6.59 -26.72 -12.26
N ARG A 275 6.64 -27.69 -13.16
CA ARG A 275 7.30 -28.99 -12.91
C ARG A 275 8.81 -28.89 -12.73
N SER A 276 9.43 -27.81 -13.22
CA SER A 276 10.85 -27.54 -13.01
C SER A 276 11.18 -26.92 -11.64
N MET A 277 10.16 -26.45 -10.90
CA MET A 277 10.36 -25.87 -9.57
C MET A 277 10.76 -26.94 -8.55
N LYS A 278 11.30 -26.49 -7.42
CA LYS A 278 11.60 -27.39 -6.30
C LYS A 278 10.30 -27.93 -5.71
N ARG A 279 10.32 -29.19 -5.29
CA ARG A 279 9.22 -29.75 -4.49
C ARG A 279 9.09 -28.97 -3.19
N GLY A 280 7.86 -28.65 -2.81
CA GLY A 280 7.50 -27.76 -1.70
C GLY A 280 7.36 -26.30 -2.10
N SER A 281 7.65 -25.93 -3.35
CA SER A 281 7.42 -24.57 -3.85
C SER A 281 5.93 -24.19 -3.88
N VAL A 282 5.67 -22.88 -3.85
CA VAL A 282 4.31 -22.34 -3.88
C VAL A 282 4.14 -21.31 -4.98
N ILE A 283 3.05 -21.39 -5.73
CA ILE A 283 2.61 -20.37 -6.69
C ILE A 283 1.32 -19.76 -6.16
N VAL A 284 1.24 -18.43 -6.12
CA VAL A 284 0.00 -17.71 -5.83
C VAL A 284 -0.40 -16.90 -7.05
N ASP A 285 -1.55 -17.24 -7.62
CA ASP A 285 -2.07 -16.62 -8.83
C ASP A 285 -3.20 -15.64 -8.50
N LEU A 286 -2.86 -14.35 -8.36
CA LEU A 286 -3.84 -13.29 -8.09
C LEU A 286 -4.68 -12.95 -9.32
N ALA A 287 -4.36 -13.50 -10.50
CA ALA A 287 -5.11 -13.31 -11.72
C ALA A 287 -6.09 -14.47 -12.01
N ALA A 288 -6.31 -15.41 -11.07
CA ALA A 288 -7.13 -16.61 -11.24
C ALA A 288 -8.51 -16.32 -11.85
N LEU A 289 -9.24 -15.30 -11.37
CA LEU A 289 -10.55 -14.91 -11.92
C LEU A 289 -10.50 -14.48 -13.40
N GLY A 290 -9.39 -13.88 -13.82
CA GLY A 290 -9.17 -13.44 -15.20
C GLY A 290 -8.68 -14.57 -16.12
N GLY A 291 -8.66 -15.82 -15.65
CA GLY A 291 -8.13 -16.98 -16.36
C GLY A 291 -6.79 -17.48 -15.80
N GLY A 292 -6.13 -16.73 -14.90
CA GLY A 292 -4.88 -17.10 -14.23
C GLY A 292 -3.63 -16.89 -15.08
N ASN A 293 -2.54 -16.41 -14.47
CA ASN A 293 -1.24 -16.33 -15.11
C ASN A 293 -0.51 -17.67 -15.19
N CYS A 294 -0.87 -18.64 -14.34
CA CYS A 294 -0.37 -20.01 -14.41
C CYS A 294 -1.34 -20.90 -15.21
N GLU A 295 -0.80 -21.78 -16.06
CA GLU A 295 -1.61 -22.71 -16.88
C GLU A 295 -2.40 -23.71 -16.03
N LEU A 296 -1.86 -24.07 -14.87
CA LEU A 296 -2.41 -25.10 -13.98
C LEU A 296 -3.32 -24.53 -12.87
N THR A 297 -3.55 -23.22 -12.87
CA THR A 297 -4.41 -22.56 -11.89
C THR A 297 -5.84 -23.09 -11.97
N GLN A 298 -6.37 -23.51 -10.82
CA GLN A 298 -7.79 -23.79 -10.65
C GLN A 298 -8.39 -22.71 -9.74
N VAL A 299 -9.38 -22.00 -10.26
CA VAL A 299 -10.09 -20.93 -9.53
C VAL A 299 -10.68 -21.50 -8.24
N ASP A 300 -10.49 -20.78 -7.14
CA ASP A 300 -10.97 -21.07 -5.78
C ASP A 300 -10.41 -22.34 -5.14
N LYS A 301 -9.26 -22.82 -5.62
CA LYS A 301 -8.58 -23.99 -5.06
C LYS A 301 -7.10 -23.73 -4.82
N ALA A 302 -6.56 -24.48 -3.85
CA ALA A 302 -5.15 -24.77 -3.75
C ALA A 302 -4.93 -26.21 -4.23
N VAL A 303 -4.10 -26.41 -5.25
CA VAL A 303 -3.85 -27.73 -5.85
C VAL A 303 -2.37 -28.07 -5.80
N ASP A 304 -2.05 -29.32 -5.47
CA ASP A 304 -0.70 -29.84 -5.60
C ASP A 304 -0.50 -30.38 -7.02
N VAL A 305 0.55 -29.90 -7.69
CA VAL A 305 1.01 -30.46 -8.96
C VAL A 305 2.49 -30.80 -8.83
N ASP A 306 2.78 -32.10 -8.76
CA ASP A 306 4.14 -32.63 -8.65
C ASP A 306 4.93 -32.09 -7.44
N GLY A 307 4.22 -31.88 -6.31
CA GLY A 307 4.82 -31.32 -5.11
C GLY A 307 4.93 -29.79 -5.10
N VAL A 308 4.35 -29.08 -6.07
CA VAL A 308 4.23 -27.62 -6.07
C VAL A 308 2.79 -27.24 -5.77
N THR A 309 2.56 -26.42 -4.74
CA THR A 309 1.22 -25.95 -4.39
C THR A 309 0.87 -24.71 -5.22
N ILE A 310 -0.25 -24.73 -5.92
CA ILE A 310 -0.75 -23.62 -6.74
C ILE A 310 -2.05 -23.09 -6.11
N ILE A 311 -2.01 -21.86 -5.61
CA ILE A 311 -3.13 -21.18 -4.95
C ILE A 311 -3.82 -20.24 -5.95
N GLY A 312 -5.07 -20.53 -6.28
CA GLY A 312 -5.91 -19.77 -7.21
C GLY A 312 -7.15 -19.14 -6.57
N TYR A 313 -7.08 -18.72 -5.31
CA TYR A 313 -8.23 -18.13 -4.60
C TYR A 313 -8.67 -16.80 -5.23
N SER A 314 -9.97 -16.67 -5.54
CA SER A 314 -10.55 -15.43 -6.05
C SER A 314 -10.90 -14.40 -4.98
N ASP A 315 -10.96 -14.84 -3.72
CA ASP A 315 -11.52 -14.12 -2.57
C ASP A 315 -10.46 -13.57 -1.62
N MET A 316 -9.24 -13.30 -2.10
CA MET A 316 -8.11 -12.87 -1.25
C MET A 316 -8.43 -11.71 -0.30
N PRO A 317 -9.14 -10.63 -0.70
CA PRO A 317 -9.56 -9.59 0.26
C PRO A 317 -10.56 -10.08 1.32
N SER A 318 -11.42 -11.04 0.99
CA SER A 318 -12.40 -11.65 1.91
C SER A 318 -11.72 -12.45 3.02
N ARG A 319 -10.52 -12.99 2.77
CA ARG A 319 -9.68 -13.70 3.75
C ARG A 319 -8.97 -12.79 4.74
N LEU A 320 -9.10 -11.47 4.59
CA LEU A 320 -8.67 -10.47 5.57
C LEU A 320 -9.82 -9.47 5.85
N PRO A 321 -11.00 -9.97 6.28
CA PRO A 321 -12.26 -9.26 6.10
C PRO A 321 -12.37 -7.99 6.93
N THR A 322 -11.80 -7.96 8.14
CA THR A 322 -11.80 -6.76 9.00
C THR A 322 -11.07 -5.59 8.33
N GLN A 323 -9.86 -5.84 7.79
CA GLN A 323 -9.06 -4.80 7.15
C GLN A 323 -9.68 -4.38 5.80
N ALA A 324 -10.18 -5.34 5.02
CA ALA A 324 -10.84 -5.07 3.76
C ALA A 324 -12.12 -4.24 3.92
N SER A 325 -12.97 -4.61 4.88
CA SER A 325 -14.18 -3.85 5.21
C SER A 325 -13.84 -2.44 5.68
N GLN A 326 -12.81 -2.27 6.51
CA GLN A 326 -12.41 -0.96 7.00
C GLN A 326 -11.88 -0.04 5.90
N LEU A 327 -11.03 -0.53 4.98
CA LEU A 327 -10.55 0.27 3.86
C LEU A 327 -11.66 0.56 2.85
N TYR A 328 -12.47 -0.45 2.50
CA TYR A 328 -13.58 -0.28 1.58
C TYR A 328 -14.62 0.72 2.11
N ALA A 329 -14.97 0.63 3.40
CA ALA A 329 -15.83 1.60 4.07
C ALA A 329 -15.26 3.04 4.01
N ASN A 330 -13.95 3.19 4.15
CA ASN A 330 -13.30 4.50 4.02
C ASN A 330 -13.37 5.05 2.58
N ASN A 331 -13.23 4.19 1.57
CA ASN A 331 -13.39 4.59 0.17
C ASN A 331 -14.81 5.08 -0.12
N ILE A 332 -15.82 4.30 0.30
CA ILE A 332 -17.23 4.69 0.19
C ILE A 332 -17.50 6.00 0.94
N LEU A 333 -16.99 6.13 2.16
CA LEU A 333 -17.14 7.34 2.96
C LEU A 333 -16.56 8.58 2.27
N ASN A 334 -15.40 8.45 1.62
CA ASN A 334 -14.80 9.55 0.88
C ASN A 334 -15.62 9.92 -0.37
N LEU A 335 -16.24 8.93 -1.03
CA LEU A 335 -17.20 9.18 -2.10
C LEU A 335 -18.46 9.88 -1.57
N ILE A 336 -19.02 9.43 -0.45
CA ILE A 336 -20.21 10.07 0.16
C ILE A 336 -19.92 11.51 0.59
N LYS A 337 -18.71 11.81 1.09
CA LYS A 337 -18.29 13.19 1.36
C LYS A 337 -18.31 14.08 0.12
N LEU A 338 -17.95 13.53 -1.05
CA LEU A 338 -18.02 14.24 -2.33
C LEU A 338 -19.48 14.44 -2.76
N LEU A 339 -20.34 13.44 -2.54
CA LEU A 339 -21.76 13.47 -2.87
C LEU A 339 -22.59 14.38 -1.94
N CYS A 340 -22.13 14.64 -0.72
CA CYS A 340 -22.82 15.45 0.29
C CYS A 340 -21.96 16.67 0.70
N PRO A 341 -21.74 17.64 -0.22
CA PRO A 341 -20.87 18.77 0.06
C PRO A 341 -21.38 19.68 1.19
N GLN A 342 -22.71 19.75 1.39
CA GLN A 342 -23.35 20.57 2.41
C GLN A 342 -23.44 19.89 3.79
N LYS A 343 -23.12 18.59 3.90
CA LYS A 343 -23.20 17.80 5.14
C LYS A 343 -24.59 17.82 5.79
N ASP A 344 -25.63 17.91 4.97
CA ASP A 344 -27.04 17.98 5.36
C ASP A 344 -27.75 16.63 5.30
N GLY A 345 -27.03 15.56 4.95
CA GLY A 345 -27.56 14.21 4.83
C GLY A 345 -28.32 13.99 3.53
N GLN A 346 -28.09 14.82 2.51
CA GLN A 346 -28.62 14.67 1.15
C GLN A 346 -27.46 14.45 0.17
N ILE A 347 -27.62 13.50 -0.75
CA ILE A 347 -26.64 13.27 -1.82
C ILE A 347 -27.03 14.01 -3.09
N GLU A 348 -26.05 14.52 -3.81
CA GLU A 348 -26.21 15.18 -5.10
C GLU A 348 -25.41 14.46 -6.18
N LEU A 349 -26.11 13.95 -7.20
CA LEU A 349 -25.47 13.32 -8.37
C LEU A 349 -25.14 14.37 -9.44
N ASN A 350 -24.21 15.28 -9.10
CA ASN A 350 -23.76 16.35 -9.98
C ASN A 350 -22.82 15.82 -11.08
N PHE A 351 -23.28 15.80 -12.32
CA PHE A 351 -22.51 15.30 -13.47
C PHE A 351 -21.45 16.29 -14.00
N ASP A 352 -21.39 17.50 -13.45
CA ASP A 352 -20.27 18.42 -13.71
C ASP A 352 -18.99 17.97 -12.99
N ASP A 353 -19.10 17.18 -11.92
CA ASP A 353 -17.95 16.52 -11.30
C ASP A 353 -17.62 15.22 -12.06
N GLU A 354 -16.42 15.18 -12.63
CA GLU A 354 -15.94 14.02 -13.43
C GLU A 354 -15.91 12.70 -12.63
N ILE A 355 -15.68 12.72 -11.31
CA ILE A 355 -15.71 11.49 -10.49
C ILE A 355 -17.14 10.99 -10.40
N ILE A 356 -18.08 11.86 -10.02
CA ILE A 356 -19.49 11.52 -9.89
C ILE A 356 -20.05 11.02 -11.23
N ARG A 357 -19.72 11.70 -12.33
CA ARG A 357 -20.10 11.26 -13.68
C ARG A 357 -19.52 9.89 -14.04
N ASN A 358 -18.28 9.59 -13.65
CA ASN A 358 -17.64 8.30 -13.97
C ASN A 358 -18.22 7.15 -13.14
N VAL A 359 -18.41 7.34 -11.84
CA VAL A 359 -18.91 6.28 -10.96
C VAL A 359 -20.41 6.03 -11.15
N THR A 360 -21.19 7.02 -11.57
CA THR A 360 -22.64 6.85 -11.78
C THR A 360 -22.90 6.10 -13.10
N VAL A 361 -23.28 4.84 -13.01
CA VAL A 361 -23.49 3.93 -14.16
C VAL A 361 -24.96 3.78 -14.53
N THR A 362 -25.88 4.03 -13.59
CA THR A 362 -27.30 4.21 -13.85
C THR A 362 -27.83 5.40 -13.07
N LYS A 363 -28.76 6.16 -13.67
CA LYS A 363 -29.42 7.30 -13.03
C LYS A 363 -30.83 7.48 -13.58
N SER A 364 -31.82 7.53 -12.70
CA SER A 364 -33.21 7.93 -13.02
C SER A 364 -33.84 7.19 -14.21
N GLY A 365 -33.58 5.90 -14.36
CA GLY A 365 -34.14 5.10 -15.46
C GLY A 365 -33.21 4.89 -16.65
N GLU A 366 -32.05 5.54 -16.68
CA GLU A 366 -31.11 5.50 -17.81
C GLU A 366 -29.78 4.88 -17.41
N VAL A 367 -29.19 4.09 -18.31
CA VAL A 367 -27.80 3.65 -18.20
C VAL A 367 -26.91 4.78 -18.68
N THR A 368 -26.02 5.25 -17.80
CA THR A 368 -25.10 6.37 -18.04
C THR A 368 -23.66 5.92 -18.33
N TRP A 369 -23.42 4.61 -18.32
CA TRP A 369 -22.18 3.98 -18.76
C TRP A 369 -22.15 3.77 -20.29
N PRO A 370 -21.00 3.92 -20.98
CA PRO A 370 -19.69 4.34 -20.45
C PRO A 370 -19.60 5.85 -20.22
N PRO A 371 -18.76 6.30 -19.26
CA PRO A 371 -18.51 7.72 -19.08
C PRO A 371 -17.70 8.30 -20.25
N PRO A 372 -17.80 9.63 -20.49
CA PRO A 372 -16.93 10.29 -21.45
C PRO A 372 -15.46 10.11 -21.02
N PRO A 373 -14.49 10.08 -21.97
CA PRO A 373 -13.08 9.97 -21.64
C PRO A 373 -12.69 11.04 -20.63
N VAL A 374 -12.14 10.61 -19.48
CA VAL A 374 -11.59 11.53 -18.50
C VAL A 374 -10.50 12.32 -19.20
N LYS A 375 -10.61 13.64 -19.22
CA LYS A 375 -9.50 14.50 -19.64
C LYS A 375 -8.43 14.33 -18.58
N VAL A 376 -7.56 13.35 -18.77
CA VAL A 376 -6.33 13.22 -18.02
C VAL A 376 -5.69 14.60 -18.16
N SER A 377 -5.68 15.38 -17.09
CA SER A 377 -4.76 16.52 -17.00
C SER A 377 -3.41 15.88 -17.23
N ALA A 378 -2.90 16.00 -18.46
CA ALA A 378 -1.78 15.23 -18.92
C ALA A 378 -0.71 15.26 -17.84
N ALA A 379 -0.26 14.07 -17.39
CA ALA A 379 1.09 13.99 -16.89
C ALA A 379 1.96 14.73 -17.93
N PRO A 380 2.74 15.76 -17.54
CA PRO A 380 3.41 16.60 -18.51
C PRO A 380 4.14 15.69 -19.50
N ALA A 381 3.74 15.76 -20.77
CA ALA A 381 4.24 14.87 -21.80
C ALA A 381 5.76 14.78 -21.71
N ALA A 382 6.28 13.55 -21.65
CA ALA A 382 7.71 13.31 -21.74
C ALA A 382 8.20 13.98 -23.03
N LYS A 383 9.00 15.03 -22.87
CA LYS A 383 9.66 15.67 -24.02
C LYS A 383 10.67 14.66 -24.61
N PRO A 384 10.85 14.64 -25.94
CA PRO A 384 11.75 13.71 -26.60
C PRO A 384 13.15 13.74 -26.00
N ALA A 385 13.77 12.57 -25.85
CA ALA A 385 15.13 12.42 -25.38
C ALA A 385 16.11 13.13 -26.33
N ILE A 386 16.64 14.27 -25.88
CA ILE A 386 17.75 14.95 -26.53
C ILE A 386 19.02 14.28 -26.00
N LYS A 387 19.80 13.65 -26.91
CA LYS A 387 21.17 13.18 -26.66
C LYS A 387 21.91 14.18 -25.79
N GLN A 388 22.34 13.76 -24.60
CA GLN A 388 23.05 14.60 -23.64
C GLN A 388 24.29 15.24 -24.30
N PRO A 389 24.34 16.57 -24.46
CA PRO A 389 25.57 17.32 -24.30
C PRO A 389 25.77 17.56 -22.79
N GLU A 390 27.01 17.74 -22.37
CA GLU A 390 27.42 18.06 -21.00
C GLU A 390 26.44 19.02 -20.28
N ILE A 391 26.11 18.66 -19.05
CA ILE A 391 25.12 19.35 -18.22
C ILE A 391 25.60 20.77 -17.91
N VAL A 392 25.16 21.73 -18.72
CA VAL A 392 24.97 23.11 -18.27
C VAL A 392 23.58 23.16 -17.62
N LYS A 393 23.56 23.22 -16.29
CA LYS A 393 22.36 23.36 -15.45
C LYS A 393 21.44 24.46 -15.99
N ALA A 394 20.21 24.12 -16.37
CA ALA A 394 19.15 25.11 -16.53
C ALA A 394 18.83 25.75 -15.16
N PRO A 395 18.56 27.06 -15.10
CA PRO A 395 18.50 27.79 -13.84
C PRO A 395 17.26 27.37 -13.06
N GLU A 396 17.50 26.89 -11.84
CA GLU A 396 16.50 26.71 -10.81
C GLU A 396 15.57 27.93 -10.76
N LYS A 397 14.27 27.73 -10.54
CA LYS A 397 13.42 28.78 -9.95
C LYS A 397 14.19 29.27 -8.73
N LYS A 398 14.82 30.45 -8.83
CA LYS A 398 15.47 31.08 -7.68
C LYS A 398 14.37 31.23 -6.64
N SER A 399 14.36 30.36 -5.62
CA SER A 399 13.86 30.77 -4.31
C SER A 399 14.54 32.10 -4.09
N SER A 400 13.79 33.20 -4.01
CA SER A 400 14.40 34.52 -3.88
C SER A 400 15.45 34.42 -2.77
N GLY A 401 16.72 34.69 -3.07
CA GLY A 401 17.80 34.62 -2.09
C GLY A 401 17.48 35.41 -0.82
N MET A 402 16.51 36.32 -0.90
CA MET A 402 15.82 36.98 0.19
C MET A 402 15.40 36.06 1.35
N GLY A 403 14.86 34.85 1.13
CA GLY A 403 14.43 33.96 2.23
C GLY A 403 15.59 33.35 3.01
N LYS A 404 16.65 32.89 2.32
CA LYS A 404 17.86 32.36 2.95
C LYS A 404 18.69 33.47 3.60
N ASN A 405 18.79 34.64 2.96
CA ASN A 405 19.48 35.80 3.50
C ASN A 405 18.74 36.38 4.72
N LEU A 406 17.40 36.36 4.72
CA LEU A 406 16.58 36.77 5.86
C LEU A 406 16.79 35.83 7.06
N MET A 407 16.82 34.51 6.84
CA MET A 407 17.13 33.54 7.90
C MET A 407 18.54 33.71 8.47
N LEU A 408 19.54 33.94 7.61
CA LEU A 408 20.92 34.23 8.04
C LEU A 408 21.00 35.54 8.84
N LEU A 409 20.28 36.57 8.41
CA LEU A 409 20.24 37.87 9.09
C LEU A 409 19.52 37.78 10.44
N ILE A 410 18.40 37.05 10.52
CA ILE A 410 17.70 36.76 11.78
C ILE A 410 18.62 35.99 12.73
N GLY A 411 19.30 34.94 12.25
CA GLY A 411 20.25 34.16 13.05
C GLY A 411 21.43 35.00 13.56
N GLY A 412 21.97 35.87 12.70
CA GLY A 412 23.05 36.80 13.07
C GLY A 412 22.62 37.84 14.10
N LEU A 413 21.43 38.43 13.95
CA LEU A 413 20.85 39.37 14.92
C LEU A 413 20.56 38.69 16.26
N PHE A 414 20.04 37.46 16.23
CA PHE A 414 19.80 36.67 17.43
C PHE A 414 21.11 36.37 18.17
N TYR A 415 22.16 35.94 17.46
CA TYR A 415 23.48 35.70 18.04
C TYR A 415 24.10 36.99 18.61
N GLY A 416 23.98 38.10 17.88
CA GLY A 416 24.42 39.42 18.33
C GLY A 416 23.68 39.87 19.59
N TRP A 417 22.36 39.73 19.64
CA TRP A 417 21.56 40.01 20.84
C TRP A 417 21.95 39.11 22.02
N LEU A 418 22.13 37.81 21.79
CA LEU A 418 22.60 36.87 22.81
C LEU A 418 23.95 37.30 23.39
N SER A 419 24.87 37.77 22.54
CA SER A 419 26.19 38.22 22.98
C SER A 419 26.16 39.44 23.91
N MET A 420 25.09 40.24 23.87
CA MET A 420 24.92 41.41 24.73
C MET A 420 24.27 41.06 26.09
N VAL A 421 23.50 39.97 26.15
CA VAL A 421 22.68 39.62 27.32
C VAL A 421 23.23 38.42 28.09
N ALA A 422 23.98 37.53 27.43
CA ALA A 422 24.46 36.29 28.02
C ALA A 422 25.90 36.41 28.60
N PRO A 423 26.25 35.61 29.63
CA PRO A 423 27.62 35.52 30.14
C PRO A 423 28.64 35.08 29.08
N ALA A 424 29.89 35.51 29.21
CA ALA A 424 30.97 35.17 28.27
C ALA A 424 31.19 33.66 28.11
N ASP A 425 31.17 32.92 29.23
CA ASP A 425 31.33 31.46 29.23
C ASP A 425 30.19 30.77 28.47
N PHE A 426 28.97 31.30 28.58
CA PHE A 426 27.83 30.78 27.83
C PHE A 426 28.00 31.01 26.33
N MET A 427 28.48 32.20 25.93
CA MET A 427 28.73 32.50 24.51
C MET A 427 29.79 31.59 23.89
N GLN A 428 30.83 31.22 24.65
CA GLN A 428 31.83 30.25 24.21
C GLN A 428 31.19 28.88 23.96
N HIS A 429 30.42 28.34 24.91
CA HIS A 429 29.73 27.06 24.73
C HIS A 429 28.69 27.09 23.60
N PHE A 430 27.96 28.18 23.46
CA PHE A 430 26.94 28.35 22.42
C PHE A 430 27.55 28.39 21.02
N THR A 431 28.71 29.05 20.86
CA THR A 431 29.45 29.05 19.59
C THR A 431 29.91 27.65 19.21
N ILE A 432 30.47 26.91 20.16
CA ILE A 432 30.91 25.52 19.96
C ILE A 432 29.71 24.65 19.57
N PHE A 433 28.56 24.83 20.20
CA PHE A 433 27.33 24.11 19.87
C PHE A 433 26.88 24.35 18.42
N ILE A 434 26.82 25.61 17.96
CA ILE A 434 26.44 25.95 16.59
C ILE A 434 27.39 25.29 15.58
N LEU A 435 28.70 25.40 15.80
CA LEU A 435 29.70 24.78 14.92
C LEU A 435 29.58 23.25 14.91
N ALA A 436 29.34 22.63 16.07
CA ALA A 436 29.11 21.20 16.18
C ALA A 436 27.86 20.75 15.41
N CYS A 437 26.76 21.52 15.44
CA CYS A 437 25.57 21.24 14.63
C CYS A 437 25.85 21.30 13.12
N ILE A 438 26.62 22.30 12.66
CA ILE A 438 27.00 22.42 11.25
C ILE A 438 27.85 21.23 10.83
N ILE A 439 28.88 20.88 11.62
CA ILE A 439 29.73 19.72 11.36
C ILE A 439 28.89 18.44 11.34
N GLY A 440 28.02 18.26 12.33
CA GLY A 440 27.12 17.10 12.43
C GLY A 440 26.22 16.93 11.22
N TYR A 441 25.64 18.03 10.72
CA TYR A 441 24.82 18.03 9.49
C TYR A 441 25.62 17.47 8.30
N TYR A 442 26.82 17.99 8.04
CA TYR A 442 27.64 17.54 6.92
C TYR A 442 28.17 16.11 7.10
N VAL A 443 28.48 15.69 8.32
CA VAL A 443 29.00 14.34 8.58
C VAL A 443 27.91 13.29 8.38
N VAL A 444 26.70 13.53 8.90
CA VAL A 444 25.59 12.57 8.80
C VAL A 444 25.06 12.46 7.36
N TRP A 445 24.99 13.58 6.64
CA TRP A 445 24.47 13.59 5.26
C TRP A 445 25.35 12.85 4.25
N ASN A 446 26.62 12.61 4.59
CA ASN A 446 27.59 11.91 3.74
C ASN A 446 27.74 10.41 4.06
N VAL A 447 26.90 9.87 4.96
CA VAL A 447 26.90 8.42 5.26
C VAL A 447 26.10 7.67 4.19
N SER A 448 26.61 6.53 3.72
CA SER A 448 25.89 5.70 2.77
C SER A 448 24.59 5.14 3.37
N HIS A 449 23.53 5.03 2.56
CA HIS A 449 22.23 4.53 3.00
C HIS A 449 22.30 3.14 3.67
N SER A 450 23.18 2.26 3.18
CA SER A 450 23.45 0.93 3.74
C SER A 450 23.97 0.95 5.19
N LEU A 451 24.48 2.08 5.68
CA LEU A 451 25.05 2.24 7.01
C LEU A 451 24.17 3.06 7.96
N HIS A 452 22.93 3.42 7.59
CA HIS A 452 22.03 4.19 8.46
C HIS A 452 21.73 3.46 9.78
N THR A 453 21.50 2.15 9.75
CA THR A 453 21.24 1.36 10.96
C THR A 453 22.47 1.24 11.87
N PRO A 454 23.69 0.94 11.36
CA PRO A 454 24.92 1.09 12.12
C PRO A 454 25.14 2.51 12.68
N LEU A 455 24.83 3.56 11.90
CA LEU A 455 24.95 4.95 12.33
C LEU A 455 24.05 5.24 13.54
N MET A 456 22.79 4.78 13.51
CA MET A 456 21.87 4.88 14.66
C MET A 456 22.41 4.17 15.91
N SER A 457 23.03 2.99 15.74
CA SER A 457 23.65 2.27 16.85
C SER A 457 24.85 3.03 17.44
N VAL A 458 25.67 3.67 16.59
CA VAL A 458 26.80 4.50 17.03
C VAL A 458 26.34 5.75 17.76
N THR A 459 25.33 6.45 17.24
CA THR A 459 24.80 7.66 17.89
C THR A 459 24.18 7.34 19.25
N ASN A 460 23.54 6.18 19.39
CA ASN A 460 23.07 5.69 20.68
C ASN A 460 24.24 5.41 21.65
N ALA A 461 25.34 4.80 21.17
CA ALA A 461 26.54 4.61 22.00
C ALA A 461 27.15 5.95 22.47
N ILE A 462 27.25 6.93 21.57
CA ILE A 462 27.81 8.25 21.84
C ILE A 462 26.93 9.06 22.80
N SER A 463 25.60 8.91 22.73
CA SER A 463 24.68 9.57 23.68
C SER A 463 24.92 9.16 25.14
N GLY A 464 25.64 8.06 25.37
CA GLY A 464 26.16 7.68 26.69
C GLY A 464 27.14 8.67 27.32
N ILE A 465 27.54 9.74 26.60
CA ILE A 465 28.36 10.85 27.13
C ILE A 465 27.73 11.56 28.33
N ILE A 466 26.43 11.37 28.57
CA ILE A 466 25.76 11.79 29.82
C ILE A 466 26.47 11.30 31.09
N VAL A 467 27.29 10.23 30.99
CA VAL A 467 28.16 9.74 32.07
C VAL A 467 29.06 10.84 32.64
N VAL A 468 29.51 11.79 31.81
CA VAL A 468 30.38 12.90 32.25
C VAL A 468 29.66 13.77 33.27
N GLY A 469 28.39 14.09 33.03
CA GLY A 469 27.58 14.87 33.98
C GLY A 469 27.37 14.12 35.30
N ALA A 470 27.12 12.81 35.23
CA ALA A 470 26.94 11.99 36.41
C ALA A 470 28.25 11.85 37.23
N LEU A 471 29.40 11.71 36.58
CA LEU A 471 30.70 11.64 37.23
C LEU A 471 31.07 12.94 37.96
N LEU A 472 30.67 14.10 37.43
CA LEU A 472 30.88 15.39 38.12
C LEU A 472 30.05 15.54 39.40
N GLN A 473 28.95 14.78 39.53
CA GLN A 473 28.02 14.87 40.65
C GLN A 473 28.15 13.71 41.64
N ILE A 474 28.98 12.71 41.34
CA ILE A 474 29.13 11.49 42.15
C ILE A 474 29.72 11.78 43.54
N SER A 475 30.50 12.86 43.68
CA SER A 475 31.06 13.32 44.95
C SER A 475 30.23 14.42 45.62
N SER A 476 28.95 14.56 45.27
CA SER A 476 28.06 15.56 45.86
C SER A 476 27.84 15.29 47.35
N ALA A 477 27.86 16.36 48.16
CA ALA A 477 27.57 16.28 49.60
C ALA A 477 26.10 15.90 49.89
N ASN A 478 25.22 16.02 48.89
CA ASN A 478 23.83 15.59 48.99
C ASN A 478 23.71 14.11 48.63
N THR A 479 23.36 13.28 49.60
CA THR A 479 23.22 11.82 49.46
C THR A 479 22.26 11.41 48.34
N LEU A 480 21.17 12.16 48.13
CA LEU A 480 20.21 11.88 47.06
C LEU A 480 20.81 12.14 45.68
N VAL A 481 21.55 13.25 45.52
CA VAL A 481 22.24 13.58 44.27
C VAL A 481 23.34 12.56 43.97
N MET A 482 24.09 12.12 44.99
CA MET A 482 25.10 11.08 44.86
C MET A 482 24.50 9.76 44.34
N TRP A 483 23.40 9.28 44.94
CA TRP A 483 22.74 8.05 44.49
C TRP A 483 22.15 8.14 43.08
N ILE A 484 21.52 9.27 42.73
CA ILE A 484 21.05 9.52 41.37
C ILE A 484 22.22 9.49 40.38
N SER A 485 23.37 10.06 40.75
CA SER A 485 24.56 10.09 39.92
C SER A 485 25.16 8.69 39.72
N VAL A 486 25.24 7.87 40.78
CA VAL A 486 25.68 6.48 40.69
C VAL A 486 24.79 5.68 39.73
N PHE A 487 23.47 5.85 39.84
CA PHE A 487 22.52 5.19 38.95
C PHE A 487 22.62 5.67 37.50
N ALA A 488 22.80 6.99 37.30
CA ALA A 488 23.02 7.56 35.98
C ALA A 488 24.32 7.06 35.32
N VAL A 489 25.40 6.88 36.09
CA VAL A 489 26.65 6.26 35.62
C VAL A 489 26.39 4.82 35.14
N LEU A 490 25.64 4.03 35.91
CA LEU A 490 25.30 2.65 35.53
C LEU A 490 24.52 2.59 34.21
N ILE A 491 23.47 3.39 34.05
CA ILE A 491 22.67 3.43 32.81
C ILE A 491 23.52 3.91 31.63
N ALA A 492 24.30 4.97 31.82
CA ALA A 492 25.15 5.50 30.76
C ALA A 492 26.19 4.46 30.31
N PHE A 493 26.77 3.71 31.25
CA PHE A 493 27.67 2.61 30.95
C PHE A 493 27.01 1.50 30.11
N ILE A 494 25.78 1.10 30.45
CA ILE A 494 25.00 0.13 29.66
C ILE A 494 24.79 0.64 28.23
N ASN A 495 24.42 1.91 28.07
CA ASN A 495 24.22 2.52 26.75
C ASN A 495 25.51 2.56 25.92
N VAL A 496 26.64 2.96 26.52
CA VAL A 496 27.95 2.98 25.84
C VAL A 496 28.35 1.58 25.40
N VAL A 497 28.38 0.62 26.33
CA VAL A 497 28.85 -0.75 26.04
C VAL A 497 27.92 -1.45 25.06
N GLY A 498 26.60 -1.40 25.30
CA GLY A 498 25.62 -2.01 24.41
C GLY A 498 25.67 -1.44 23.00
N GLY A 499 25.70 -0.10 22.88
CA GLY A 499 25.76 0.58 21.59
C GLY A 499 27.02 0.24 20.78
N PHE A 500 28.20 0.21 21.41
CA PHE A 500 29.44 -0.15 20.70
C PHE A 500 29.51 -1.64 20.33
N VAL A 501 29.02 -2.54 21.18
CA VAL A 501 28.98 -3.98 20.90
C VAL A 501 28.05 -4.28 19.71
N VAL A 502 26.85 -3.69 19.69
CA VAL A 502 25.88 -3.86 18.60
C VAL A 502 26.43 -3.27 17.31
N THR A 503 26.98 -2.05 17.36
CA THR A 503 27.63 -1.41 16.20
C THR A 503 28.70 -2.33 15.61
N LYS A 504 29.61 -2.85 16.45
CA LYS A 504 30.70 -3.71 16.00
C LYS A 504 30.17 -4.98 15.34
N ARG A 505 29.10 -5.57 15.88
CA ARG A 505 28.45 -6.75 15.31
C ARG A 505 27.83 -6.46 13.94
N MET A 506 27.11 -5.33 13.83
CA MET A 506 26.49 -4.89 12.57
C MET A 506 27.54 -4.63 11.50
N LEU A 507 28.59 -3.86 11.81
CA LEU A 507 29.67 -3.57 10.85
C LEU A 507 30.44 -4.83 10.42
N LYS A 508 30.56 -5.84 11.28
CA LYS A 508 31.21 -7.12 10.93
C LYS A 508 30.43 -7.88 9.85
N MET A 509 29.11 -7.71 9.77
CA MET A 509 28.28 -8.34 8.73
C MET A 509 28.48 -7.75 7.34
N PHE A 510 29.07 -6.56 7.23
CA PHE A 510 29.39 -5.89 5.95
C PHE A 510 30.79 -6.21 5.42
N ARG A 511 31.61 -6.96 6.16
CA ARG A 511 32.92 -7.42 5.65
C ARG A 511 32.71 -8.61 4.73
N LYS A 512 33.20 -8.52 3.49
CA LYS A 512 33.34 -9.68 2.62
C LYS A 512 34.37 -10.63 3.26
N GLU A 513 34.07 -11.92 3.26
CA GLU A 513 35.06 -12.96 3.56
C GLU A 513 35.95 -13.08 2.31
N ASP A 514 37.22 -12.67 2.44
CA ASP A 514 38.27 -13.04 1.48
C ASP A 514 38.68 -14.50 1.71
#